data_AF-A0AAD4E4U3-F1
#
_entry.id   AF-A0AAD4E4U3-F1
#
_cell.length_a   1.000
_cell.length_b   1.000
_cell.length_c   1.000
_cell.angle_alpha   90.00
_cell.angle_beta   90.00
_cell.angle_gamma   90.00
#
_symmetry.space_group_name_H-M   'P 1'
#
loop_
_entity.id
_entity.type
_entity.pdbx_description
1 polymer ?
#
loop_
_entity_poly.entity_id
_entity_poly.type
_entity_poly.pdbx_seq_one_letter_code
_entity_poly.pdbx_strand_id
1 'polypeptide(L)'
;MTEVPQNFLSQSIPFTSRHQEGQSFLIEGNNATAESATGEYISQALLNAMKLVGQLRFSGIASDSAGNTKLARQLVCAAVPTIIPMADVCHHLNLLCKDLSQLSMFTTGKFLKLVIKHIRAIVSFFRKSTHGTYQLSKIHECLKISRGLEGIGKTRFATICASAISVQWCLPALRELVDNPQKFKFPPKKASMVDLLKKHSHAGTLFELDLNHLVKVQSPIAKSIVCLESSQSVFSLIYIFTYLLGSASAPHERA
;
A
#
# COMPACT_ATOMS: atom_id res chain seq x y z
N MET A 1 25.00 30.23 4.51
CA MET A 1 23.63 30.15 3.98
C MET A 1 23.19 28.70 4.15
N THR A 2 22.39 28.46 5.17
CA THR A 2 21.95 27.14 5.61
C THR A 2 20.86 26.62 4.69
N GLU A 3 21.08 25.44 4.14
CA GLU A 3 20.14 24.69 3.30
C GLU A 3 18.82 24.47 4.05
N VAL A 4 17.73 24.98 3.49
CA VAL A 4 16.36 24.65 3.90
C VAL A 4 16.00 23.33 3.21
N PRO A 5 15.55 22.30 3.94
CA PRO A 5 15.24 21.00 3.35
C PRO A 5 14.04 21.12 2.41
N GLN A 6 14.26 20.79 1.13
CA GLN A 6 13.19 20.65 0.13
C GLN A 6 12.26 19.50 0.54
N ASN A 7 11.15 19.86 1.19
CA ASN A 7 9.98 19.00 1.26
C ASN A 7 9.42 18.86 -0.16
N PHE A 8 9.87 17.82 -0.88
CA PHE A 8 9.24 17.37 -2.12
C PHE A 8 7.83 16.84 -1.84
N LEU A 9 6.87 17.75 -1.76
CA LEU A 9 5.47 17.48 -2.07
C LEU A 9 5.25 17.87 -3.52
N SER A 10 5.79 17.09 -4.46
CA SER A 10 5.36 17.17 -5.86
C SER A 10 3.95 16.58 -5.94
N GLN A 11 2.93 17.40 -5.65
CA GLN A 11 1.57 17.09 -6.07
C GLN A 11 1.47 17.37 -7.57
N SER A 12 2.13 16.55 -8.39
CA SER A 12 1.68 16.42 -9.78
C SER A 12 0.22 15.96 -9.67
N ILE A 13 -0.71 16.76 -10.18
CA ILE A 13 -2.11 16.35 -10.35
C ILE A 13 -2.20 15.78 -11.76
N PRO A 14 -1.95 14.47 -11.97
CA PRO A 14 -2.04 13.91 -13.30
C PRO A 14 -3.50 13.92 -13.73
N PHE A 15 -3.81 14.84 -14.63
CA PHE A 15 -5.05 14.83 -15.37
C PHE A 15 -4.99 13.69 -16.37
N THR A 16 -5.87 12.70 -16.25
CA THR A 16 -5.94 11.58 -17.20
C THR A 16 -7.29 11.55 -17.88
N SER A 17 -7.30 11.68 -19.21
CA SER A 17 -8.48 11.37 -20.03
C SER A 17 -8.36 9.92 -20.50
N ARG A 18 -9.48 9.19 -20.49
CA ARG A 18 -9.53 7.79 -20.92
C ARG A 18 -10.22 7.70 -22.29
N HIS A 19 -9.49 7.25 -23.30
CA HIS A 19 -10.05 6.95 -24.64
C HIS A 19 -10.72 5.57 -24.64
N GLN A 20 -11.50 5.25 -25.68
CA GLN A 20 -12.22 3.97 -25.84
C GLN A 20 -11.32 2.72 -25.73
N GLU A 21 -10.00 2.87 -25.88
CA GLU A 21 -9.00 1.78 -25.77
C GLU A 21 -8.31 1.68 -24.39
N GLY A 22 -8.74 2.45 -23.38
CA GLY A 22 -8.15 2.39 -22.04
C GLY A 22 -6.79 3.11 -21.90
N GLN A 23 -6.44 3.97 -22.85
CA GLN A 23 -5.22 4.80 -22.79
C GLN A 23 -5.40 5.97 -21.81
N SER A 24 -4.34 6.28 -21.05
CA SER A 24 -4.29 7.40 -20.10
C SER A 24 -3.29 8.45 -20.60
N PHE A 25 -3.73 9.71 -20.69
CA PHE A 25 -2.87 10.84 -21.11
C PHE A 25 -2.67 11.82 -19.98
N LEU A 26 -1.44 12.23 -19.68
CA LEU A 26 -1.18 13.34 -18.76
C LEU A 26 -1.49 14.68 -19.45
N ILE A 27 -2.50 15.41 -18.99
CA ILE A 27 -2.88 16.72 -19.59
C ILE A 27 -2.01 17.86 -19.02
N GLU A 28 -1.82 17.89 -17.70
CA GLU A 28 -1.06 18.96 -17.04
C GLU A 28 -0.43 18.43 -15.74
N GLY A 29 0.68 19.05 -15.30
CA GLY A 29 1.30 18.81 -14.01
C GLY A 29 1.61 20.16 -13.36
N ASN A 30 1.03 20.43 -12.20
CA ASN A 30 1.18 21.70 -11.51
C ASN A 30 2.02 21.53 -10.23
N ASN A 31 3.05 22.35 -10.05
CA ASN A 31 3.89 22.37 -8.86
C ASN A 31 3.53 23.57 -7.98
N ALA A 32 2.76 23.33 -6.92
CA ALA A 32 2.39 24.33 -5.92
C ALA A 32 3.51 24.56 -4.88
N THR A 33 4.74 24.88 -5.31
CA THR A 33 5.91 25.01 -4.42
C THR A 33 5.94 26.30 -3.59
N ALA A 34 5.09 27.30 -3.88
CA ALA A 34 5.10 28.60 -3.20
C ALA A 34 3.72 29.07 -2.71
N GLU A 35 2.63 28.38 -3.07
CA GLU A 35 1.26 28.71 -2.68
C GLU A 35 0.67 27.53 -1.90
N SER A 36 -0.15 27.82 -0.87
CA SER A 36 -0.95 26.78 -0.23
C SER A 36 -1.84 26.15 -1.30
N ALA A 37 -1.71 24.84 -1.52
CA ALA A 37 -2.55 24.08 -2.46
C ALA A 37 -4.00 23.98 -1.94
N THR A 38 -4.72 25.11 -1.89
CA THR A 38 -6.09 25.21 -1.42
C THR A 38 -7.06 24.53 -2.40
N GLY A 39 -8.28 24.26 -1.95
CA GLY A 39 -9.28 23.64 -2.82
C GLY A 39 -9.65 24.52 -4.01
N GLU A 40 -9.65 25.84 -3.82
CA GLU A 40 -9.91 26.84 -4.87
C GLU A 40 -8.80 26.87 -5.92
N TYR A 41 -7.54 26.82 -5.47
CA TYR A 41 -6.40 26.76 -6.38
C TYR A 41 -6.47 25.51 -7.26
N ILE A 42 -6.72 24.35 -6.63
CA ILE A 42 -6.81 23.08 -7.33
C ILE A 42 -8.02 23.08 -8.30
N SER A 43 -9.18 23.61 -7.90
CA SER A 43 -10.36 23.68 -8.77
C SER A 43 -10.13 24.57 -9.98
N GLN A 44 -9.45 25.71 -9.81
CA GLN A 44 -9.15 26.61 -10.92
C GLN A 44 -8.20 25.96 -11.93
N ALA A 45 -7.16 25.26 -11.45
CA ALA A 45 -6.27 24.49 -12.31
C ALA A 45 -7.05 23.41 -13.09
N LEU A 46 -7.94 22.68 -12.42
CA LEU A 46 -8.78 21.66 -13.06
C LEU A 46 -9.68 22.27 -14.14
N LEU A 47 -10.35 23.39 -13.85
CA LEU A 47 -11.22 24.07 -14.81
C LEU A 47 -10.47 24.63 -16.01
N ASN A 48 -9.24 25.11 -15.82
CA ASN A 48 -8.39 25.58 -16.92
C ASN A 48 -8.01 24.43 -17.85
N ALA A 49 -7.54 23.30 -17.29
CA ALA A 49 -7.24 22.10 -18.07
C ALA A 49 -8.47 21.59 -18.85
N MET A 50 -9.65 21.61 -18.21
CA MET A 50 -10.90 21.22 -18.86
C MET A 50 -11.31 22.17 -20.00
N LYS A 51 -11.06 23.48 -19.86
CA LYS A 51 -11.32 24.45 -20.93
C LYS A 51 -10.41 24.22 -22.13
N LEU A 52 -9.14 23.87 -21.91
CA LEU A 52 -8.18 23.60 -22.99
C LEU A 52 -8.60 22.41 -23.86
N VAL A 53 -9.14 21.35 -23.27
CA VAL A 53 -9.60 20.15 -23.99
C VAL A 53 -11.05 20.28 -24.47
N GLY A 54 -11.87 21.01 -23.73
CA GLY A 54 -13.32 21.15 -23.91
C GLY A 54 -14.08 20.43 -22.80
N GLN A 55 -14.87 21.17 -22.01
CA GLN A 55 -15.54 20.67 -20.80
C GLN A 55 -16.46 19.47 -21.07
N LEU A 56 -17.15 19.45 -22.21
CA LEU A 56 -18.06 18.36 -22.60
C LEU A 56 -17.34 17.04 -22.91
N ARG A 57 -16.01 17.04 -23.02
CA ARG A 57 -15.20 15.83 -23.23
C ARG A 57 -14.85 15.09 -21.94
N PHE A 58 -15.32 15.59 -20.80
CA PHE A 58 -15.10 14.99 -19.49
C PHE A 58 -16.42 14.46 -18.93
N SER A 59 -16.41 13.19 -18.54
CA SER A 59 -17.60 12.54 -17.96
C SER A 59 -17.57 12.48 -16.43
N GLY A 60 -16.39 12.61 -15.82
CA GLY A 60 -16.24 12.44 -14.38
C GLY A 60 -14.91 12.98 -13.86
N ILE A 61 -14.87 13.14 -12.54
CA ILE A 61 -13.68 13.57 -11.79
C ILE A 61 -13.51 12.68 -10.57
N ALA A 62 -12.28 12.24 -10.29
CA ALA A 62 -11.95 11.44 -9.11
C ALA A 62 -10.79 12.07 -8.36
N SER A 63 -10.87 12.08 -7.04
CA SER A 63 -9.74 12.43 -6.17
C SER A 63 -9.89 11.76 -4.80
N ASP A 64 -8.83 11.76 -3.99
CA ASP A 64 -8.91 11.31 -2.61
C ASP A 64 -9.87 12.18 -1.77
N SER A 65 -10.00 11.84 -0.48
CA SER A 65 -10.89 12.55 0.44
C SER A 65 -10.17 13.57 1.32
N ALA A 66 -8.96 14.00 0.94
CA ALA A 66 -8.30 15.10 1.63
C ALA A 66 -9.13 16.40 1.52
N GLY A 67 -9.04 17.27 2.52
CA GLY A 67 -9.92 18.45 2.62
C GLY A 67 -9.92 19.31 1.35
N ASN A 68 -8.73 19.65 0.85
CA ASN A 68 -8.57 20.51 -0.31
C ASN A 68 -8.99 19.82 -1.62
N THR A 69 -8.69 18.53 -1.80
CA THR A 69 -9.06 17.78 -3.00
C THR A 69 -10.56 17.51 -3.08
N LYS A 70 -11.21 17.28 -1.93
CA LYS A 70 -12.67 17.17 -1.81
C LYS A 70 -13.35 18.50 -2.14
N LEU A 71 -12.87 19.61 -1.56
CA LEU A 71 -13.39 20.94 -1.86
C LEU A 71 -13.23 21.27 -3.35
N ALA A 72 -12.05 21.01 -3.91
CA ALA A 72 -11.80 21.25 -5.33
C ALA A 72 -12.76 20.48 -6.22
N ARG A 73 -12.99 19.19 -5.92
CA ARG A 73 -13.97 18.35 -6.62
C ARG A 73 -15.38 18.92 -6.56
N GLN A 74 -15.81 19.42 -5.40
CA GLN A 74 -17.12 20.06 -5.24
C GLN A 74 -17.24 21.35 -6.08
N LEU A 75 -16.20 22.20 -6.07
CA LEU A 75 -16.18 23.44 -6.85
C LEU A 75 -16.21 23.16 -8.36
N VAL A 76 -15.47 22.17 -8.84
CA VAL A 76 -15.49 21.77 -10.26
C VAL A 76 -16.87 21.26 -10.68
N CYS A 77 -17.51 20.41 -9.88
CA CYS A 77 -18.86 19.92 -10.18
C CYS A 77 -19.93 21.03 -10.13
N ALA A 78 -19.74 22.03 -9.27
CA ALA A 78 -20.61 23.21 -9.27
C ALA A 78 -20.45 24.04 -10.56
N ALA A 79 -19.23 24.15 -11.08
CA ALA A 79 -18.93 24.90 -12.30
C ALA A 79 -19.27 24.12 -13.59
N VAL A 80 -19.21 22.78 -13.56
CA VAL A 80 -19.51 21.91 -14.70
C VAL A 80 -20.47 20.80 -14.23
N PRO A 81 -21.80 21.06 -14.23
CA PRO A 81 -22.79 20.16 -13.64
C PRO A 81 -22.90 18.78 -14.33
N THR A 82 -22.37 18.63 -15.54
CA THR A 82 -22.37 17.36 -16.28
C THR A 82 -21.32 16.37 -15.79
N ILE A 83 -20.37 16.81 -14.95
CA ILE A 83 -19.31 15.94 -14.42
C ILE A 83 -19.82 15.14 -13.23
N ILE A 84 -19.57 13.83 -13.26
CA ILE A 84 -19.86 12.93 -12.14
C ILE A 84 -18.69 12.98 -11.12
N PRO A 85 -18.92 13.43 -9.87
CA PRO A 85 -17.91 13.37 -8.81
C PRO A 85 -17.76 11.95 -8.29
N MET A 86 -16.52 11.48 -8.21
CA MET A 86 -16.16 10.16 -7.68
C MET A 86 -15.14 10.30 -6.56
N ALA A 87 -15.27 9.45 -5.54
CA ALA A 87 -14.24 9.28 -4.52
C ALA A 87 -13.20 8.27 -4.99
N ASP A 88 -11.95 8.45 -4.55
CA ASP A 88 -10.90 7.47 -4.78
C ASP A 88 -11.13 6.20 -3.95
N VAL A 89 -11.66 5.18 -4.63
CA VAL A 89 -11.93 3.86 -4.03
C VAL A 89 -10.64 3.17 -3.59
N CYS A 90 -9.54 3.32 -4.32
CA CYS A 90 -8.25 2.75 -3.95
C CYS A 90 -7.77 3.33 -2.63
N HIS A 91 -7.95 4.65 -2.44
CA HIS A 91 -7.68 5.30 -1.15
C HIS A 91 -8.56 4.72 -0.03
N HIS A 92 -9.86 4.53 -0.26
CA HIS A 92 -10.76 3.93 0.74
C HIS A 92 -10.38 2.49 1.11
N LEU A 93 -10.05 1.65 0.13
CA LEU A 93 -9.57 0.28 0.39
C LEU A 93 -8.23 0.29 1.14
N ASN A 94 -7.37 1.25 0.86
CA ASN A 94 -6.10 1.43 1.57
C ASN A 94 -6.33 1.87 3.02
N LEU A 95 -7.34 2.70 3.29
CA LEU A 95 -7.80 3.01 4.66
C LEU A 95 -8.43 1.79 5.34
N LEU A 96 -9.20 0.98 4.63
CA LEU A 96 -9.71 -0.29 5.17
C LEU A 96 -8.57 -1.21 5.63
N CYS A 97 -7.50 -1.35 4.84
CA CYS A 97 -6.29 -2.06 5.26
C CYS A 97 -5.68 -1.50 6.56
N LYS A 98 -5.67 -0.17 6.70
CA LYS A 98 -5.20 0.50 7.92
C LYS A 98 -6.09 0.14 9.11
N ASP A 99 -7.41 0.20 8.97
CA ASP A 99 -8.34 -0.08 10.06
C ASP A 99 -8.31 -1.55 10.47
N LEU A 100 -8.25 -2.47 9.49
CA LEU A 100 -8.03 -3.90 9.73
C LEU A 100 -6.73 -4.17 10.50
N SER A 101 -5.66 -3.44 10.19
CA SER A 101 -4.39 -3.55 10.91
C SER A 101 -4.45 -3.07 12.37
N GLN A 102 -5.53 -2.39 12.76
CA GLN A 102 -5.77 -1.86 14.09
C GLN A 102 -6.83 -2.65 14.88
N LEU A 103 -7.54 -3.58 14.26
CA LEU A 103 -8.59 -4.37 14.93
C LEU A 103 -8.05 -5.10 16.16
N SER A 104 -8.80 -4.98 17.25
CA SER A 104 -8.54 -5.63 18.54
C SER A 104 -9.06 -7.06 18.62
N MET A 105 -9.97 -7.46 17.71
CA MET A 105 -10.77 -8.70 17.68
C MET A 105 -10.00 -10.04 17.66
N PHE A 106 -8.68 -10.00 17.79
CA PHE A 106 -7.84 -11.11 18.24
C PHE A 106 -7.46 -10.89 19.70
N THR A 107 -8.50 -10.74 20.54
CA THR A 107 -8.47 -10.10 21.87
C THR A 107 -7.89 -11.03 22.95
N THR A 108 -6.66 -11.46 22.73
CA THR A 108 -5.69 -11.72 23.81
C THR A 108 -4.38 -11.04 23.39
N GLY A 109 -4.46 -9.71 23.20
CA GLY A 109 -3.30 -8.83 23.03
C GLY A 109 -2.81 -8.58 21.60
N LYS A 110 -3.24 -7.46 20.98
CA LYS A 110 -2.53 -6.71 19.90
C LYS A 110 -1.84 -7.54 18.79
N PHE A 111 -2.42 -8.67 18.39
CA PHE A 111 -1.82 -9.66 17.50
C PHE A 111 -1.36 -9.10 16.14
N LEU A 112 -2.26 -8.48 15.37
CA LEU A 112 -1.93 -7.92 14.05
C LEU A 112 -0.94 -6.75 14.13
N LYS A 113 -1.04 -5.93 15.17
CA LYS A 113 -0.10 -4.82 15.40
C LYS A 113 1.29 -5.34 15.75
N LEU A 114 1.38 -6.46 16.47
CA LEU A 114 2.61 -7.10 16.88
C LEU A 114 3.31 -7.76 15.69
N VAL A 115 2.60 -8.54 14.86
CA VAL A 115 3.18 -9.14 13.65
C VAL A 115 3.69 -8.06 12.68
N ILE A 116 2.95 -6.96 12.50
CA ILE A 116 3.42 -5.82 11.68
C ILE A 116 4.68 -5.19 12.27
N LYS A 117 4.78 -5.08 13.60
CA LYS A 117 6.00 -4.59 14.27
C LYS A 117 7.18 -5.53 14.02
N HIS A 118 6.97 -6.85 14.06
CA HIS A 118 8.00 -7.84 13.77
C HIS A 118 8.46 -7.80 12.31
N ILE A 119 7.52 -7.74 11.35
CA ILE A 119 7.82 -7.55 9.92
C ILE A 119 8.68 -6.28 9.73
N ARG A 120 8.24 -5.14 10.28
CA ARG A 120 9.00 -3.88 10.20
C ARG A 120 10.40 -4.00 10.80
N ALA A 121 10.54 -4.73 11.91
CA ALA A 121 11.83 -4.91 12.56
C ALA A 121 12.78 -5.75 11.68
N ILE A 122 12.30 -6.84 11.10
CA ILE A 122 13.07 -7.72 10.21
C ILE A 122 13.52 -6.94 8.98
N VAL A 123 12.58 -6.34 8.26
CA VAL A 123 12.87 -5.57 7.03
C VAL A 123 13.81 -4.40 7.32
N SER A 124 13.59 -3.66 8.41
CA SER A 124 14.45 -2.53 8.81
C SER A 124 15.87 -2.97 9.18
N PHE A 125 16.03 -4.15 9.78
CA PHE A 125 17.35 -4.69 10.10
C PHE A 125 18.13 -5.00 8.83
N PHE A 126 17.56 -5.77 7.91
CA PHE A 126 18.25 -6.13 6.66
C PHE A 126 18.50 -4.90 5.79
N ARG A 127 17.54 -3.97 5.67
CA ARG A 127 17.74 -2.72 4.95
C ARG A 127 18.93 -1.88 5.47
N LYS A 128 19.26 -1.97 6.76
CA LYS A 128 20.37 -1.24 7.38
C LYS A 128 21.67 -2.04 7.48
N SER A 129 21.59 -3.36 7.43
CA SER A 129 22.75 -4.24 7.58
C SER A 129 23.27 -4.65 6.21
N THR A 130 24.35 -4.01 5.76
CA THR A 130 25.04 -4.39 4.52
C THR A 130 25.50 -5.85 4.57
N HIS A 131 26.12 -6.26 5.69
CA HIS A 131 26.59 -7.63 5.88
C HIS A 131 25.43 -8.64 5.94
N GLY A 132 24.34 -8.32 6.66
CA GLY A 132 23.16 -9.19 6.73
C GLY A 132 22.48 -9.36 5.39
N THR A 133 22.36 -8.28 4.61
CA THR A 133 21.79 -8.33 3.25
C THR A 133 22.64 -9.15 2.29
N TYR A 134 23.96 -9.01 2.36
CA TYR A 134 24.89 -9.81 1.56
C TYR A 134 24.75 -11.31 1.85
N GLN A 135 24.74 -11.70 3.13
CA GLN A 135 24.58 -13.11 3.51
C GLN A 135 23.21 -13.66 3.12
N LEU A 136 22.14 -12.87 3.32
CA LEU A 136 20.80 -13.26 2.90
C LEU A 136 20.72 -13.50 1.39
N SER A 137 21.37 -12.65 0.58
CA SER A 137 21.40 -12.78 -0.88
C SER A 137 22.10 -14.06 -1.33
N LYS A 138 23.22 -14.44 -0.69
CA LYS A 138 23.89 -15.72 -0.95
C LYS A 138 22.99 -16.92 -0.66
N ILE A 139 22.24 -16.87 0.44
CA ILE A 139 21.31 -17.95 0.78
C ILE A 139 20.13 -17.97 -0.20
N HIS A 140 19.64 -16.82 -0.66
CA HIS A 140 18.62 -16.77 -1.72
C HIS A 140 19.08 -17.43 -3.01
N GLU A 141 20.34 -17.21 -3.43
CA GLU A 141 20.93 -17.89 -4.59
C GLU A 141 20.96 -19.41 -4.41
N CYS A 142 21.41 -19.89 -3.25
CA CYS A 142 21.44 -21.32 -2.93
C CYS A 142 20.04 -21.95 -2.90
N LEU A 143 19.05 -21.25 -2.32
CA LEU A 143 17.67 -21.72 -2.18
C LEU A 143 16.79 -21.40 -3.40
N LYS A 144 17.34 -20.76 -4.44
CA LYS A 144 16.63 -20.32 -5.65
C LYS A 144 15.41 -19.44 -5.34
N ILE A 145 15.53 -18.59 -4.33
CA ILE A 145 14.50 -17.60 -3.96
C ILE A 145 14.70 -16.36 -4.83
N SER A 146 13.74 -16.08 -5.71
CA SER A 146 13.85 -14.99 -6.70
C SER A 146 13.50 -13.61 -6.17
N ARG A 147 12.76 -13.52 -5.06
CA ARG A 147 12.28 -12.26 -4.48
C ARG A 147 12.82 -12.05 -3.08
N GLY A 148 13.30 -10.84 -2.82
CA GLY A 148 13.81 -10.43 -1.50
C GLY A 148 12.74 -9.83 -0.59
N LEU A 149 13.19 -9.30 0.55
CA LEU A 149 12.34 -8.60 1.51
C LEU A 149 11.84 -7.27 0.93
N GLU A 150 10.54 -7.01 1.07
CA GLU A 150 9.89 -5.78 0.61
C GLU A 150 9.55 -4.84 1.75
N GLY A 151 9.74 -3.54 1.50
CA GLY A 151 9.49 -2.46 2.46
C GLY A 151 8.00 -2.14 2.63
N ILE A 152 7.63 -1.66 3.82
CA ILE A 152 6.30 -1.08 4.06
C ILE A 152 6.36 0.42 3.74
N GLY A 153 5.52 0.85 2.81
CA GLY A 153 5.31 2.26 2.45
C GLY A 153 4.61 3.04 3.57
N LYS A 154 4.93 4.32 3.72
CA LYS A 154 4.34 5.18 4.76
C LYS A 154 2.85 5.46 4.53
N THR A 155 2.45 5.60 3.26
CA THR A 155 1.11 6.06 2.83
C THR A 155 0.26 4.96 2.20
N ARG A 156 0.89 3.92 1.62
CA ARG A 156 0.20 2.76 1.03
C ARG A 156 0.16 1.60 2.03
N PHE A 157 -0.84 1.56 2.91
CA PHE A 157 -1.06 0.50 3.90
C PHE A 157 -1.18 -0.91 3.28
N ALA A 158 -1.64 -1.03 2.03
CA ALA A 158 -1.63 -2.30 1.30
C ALA A 158 -0.23 -2.93 1.16
N THR A 159 0.85 -2.13 1.23
CA THR A 159 2.24 -2.63 1.22
C THR A 159 2.59 -3.45 2.46
N ILE A 160 1.79 -3.40 3.53
CA ILE A 160 1.91 -4.31 4.67
C ILE A 160 1.73 -5.76 4.20
N CYS A 161 0.75 -6.02 3.33
CA CYS A 161 0.51 -7.34 2.79
C CYS A 161 1.66 -7.80 1.90
N ALA A 162 2.18 -6.95 1.01
CA ALA A 162 3.32 -7.27 0.17
C ALA A 162 4.58 -7.58 1.00
N SER A 163 4.85 -6.77 2.03
CA SER A 163 5.94 -7.00 2.98
C SER A 163 5.76 -8.30 3.75
N ALA A 164 4.55 -8.62 4.21
CA ALA A 164 4.24 -9.87 4.88
C ALA A 164 4.51 -11.09 3.99
N ILE A 165 4.04 -11.06 2.74
CA ILE A 165 4.28 -12.11 1.73
C ILE A 165 5.80 -12.26 1.47
N SER A 166 6.52 -11.15 1.32
CA SER A 166 7.98 -11.19 1.11
C SER A 166 8.72 -11.86 2.28
N VAL A 167 8.28 -11.61 3.52
CA VAL A 167 8.83 -12.27 4.71
C VAL A 167 8.52 -13.75 4.70
N GLN A 168 7.28 -14.15 4.35
CA GLN A 168 6.90 -15.56 4.23
C GLN A 168 7.80 -16.31 3.23
N TRP A 169 8.01 -15.75 2.05
CA TRP A 169 8.88 -16.34 1.04
C TRP A 169 10.35 -16.41 1.48
N CYS A 170 10.81 -15.42 2.24
CA CYS A 170 12.17 -15.38 2.76
C CYS A 170 12.35 -16.21 4.06
N LEU A 171 11.30 -16.76 4.67
CA LEU A 171 11.40 -17.51 5.93
C LEU A 171 12.43 -18.65 5.87
N PRO A 172 12.52 -19.48 4.81
CA PRO A 172 13.54 -20.52 4.71
C PRO A 172 14.96 -19.97 4.77
N ALA A 173 15.23 -18.86 4.07
CA ALA A 173 16.54 -18.22 4.05
C ALA A 173 16.87 -17.54 5.38
N LEU A 174 15.89 -16.89 6.00
CA LEU A 174 16.04 -16.25 7.31
C LEU A 174 16.32 -17.30 8.41
N ARG A 175 15.65 -18.45 8.36
CA ARG A 175 15.89 -19.60 9.25
C ARG A 175 17.28 -20.18 9.08
N GLU A 176 17.71 -20.43 7.84
CA GLU A 176 19.07 -20.88 7.53
C GLU A 176 20.14 -19.92 8.08
N LEU A 177 19.89 -18.62 8.00
CA LEU A 177 20.80 -17.58 8.51
C LEU A 177 20.85 -17.54 10.05
N VAL A 178 19.77 -17.93 10.73
CA VAL A 178 19.70 -18.07 12.20
C VAL A 178 20.35 -19.36 12.68
N ASP A 179 20.10 -20.46 11.99
CA ASP A 179 20.57 -21.79 12.39
C ASP A 179 22.08 -21.99 12.12
N ASN A 180 22.70 -21.13 11.30
CA ASN A 180 24.13 -21.15 10.98
C ASN A 180 24.89 -19.92 11.53
N PRO A 181 25.16 -19.85 12.85
CA PRO A 181 25.82 -18.70 13.47
C PRO A 181 27.26 -18.46 12.97
N GLN A 182 27.88 -19.47 12.34
CA GLN A 182 29.19 -19.35 11.69
C GLN A 182 29.15 -18.47 10.42
N LYS A 183 28.01 -18.47 9.69
CA LYS A 183 27.83 -17.67 8.48
C LYS A 183 27.44 -16.22 8.81
N PHE A 184 26.64 -16.04 9.86
CA PHE A 184 26.19 -14.74 10.30
C PHE A 184 25.82 -14.73 11.79
N LYS A 185 26.37 -13.79 12.55
CA LYS A 185 26.03 -13.61 13.96
C LYS A 185 25.16 -12.39 14.15
N PHE A 186 23.91 -12.61 14.57
CA PHE A 186 23.02 -11.52 14.94
C PHE A 186 23.55 -10.75 16.16
N PRO A 187 23.41 -9.42 16.20
CA PRO A 187 23.71 -8.64 17.39
C PRO A 187 22.84 -9.08 18.58
N PRO A 188 23.35 -9.08 19.83
CA PRO A 188 22.58 -9.49 21.01
C PRO A 188 21.25 -8.71 21.17
N LYS A 189 21.24 -7.44 20.77
CA LYS A 189 20.04 -6.57 20.74
C LYS A 189 18.93 -7.08 19.82
N LYS A 190 19.18 -8.11 19.01
CA LYS A 190 18.22 -8.74 18.09
C LYS A 190 17.78 -10.13 18.54
N ALA A 191 18.04 -10.55 19.78
CA ALA A 191 17.64 -11.85 20.32
C ALA A 191 16.15 -12.18 20.10
N SER A 192 15.25 -11.22 20.34
CA SER A 192 13.80 -11.42 20.08
C SER A 192 13.50 -11.68 18.60
N MET A 193 14.22 -11.05 17.66
CA MET A 193 14.06 -11.35 16.23
C MET A 193 14.57 -12.75 15.88
N VAL A 194 15.70 -13.15 16.49
CA VAL A 194 16.28 -14.47 16.29
C VAL A 194 15.32 -15.56 16.76
N ASP A 195 14.68 -15.39 17.92
CA ASP A 195 13.70 -16.34 18.45
C ASP A 195 12.47 -16.51 17.53
N LEU A 196 11.98 -15.42 16.94
CA LEU A 196 10.88 -15.45 15.97
C LEU A 196 11.26 -16.17 14.66
N LEU A 197 12.54 -16.14 14.30
CA LEU A 197 13.03 -16.73 13.06
C LEU A 197 13.63 -18.12 13.28
N LYS A 198 13.70 -18.61 14.52
CA LYS A 198 14.27 -19.91 14.84
C LYS A 198 13.31 -21.02 14.47
N LYS A 199 13.83 -22.05 13.78
CA LYS A 199 13.03 -23.23 13.42
C LYS A 199 12.57 -23.97 14.68
N HIS A 200 11.32 -24.44 14.69
CA HIS A 200 10.72 -25.17 15.82
C HIS A 200 10.64 -24.42 17.16
N SER A 201 10.87 -23.09 17.19
CA SER A 201 10.55 -22.27 18.35
C SER A 201 9.03 -22.05 18.44
N HIS A 202 8.47 -22.07 19.65
CA HIS A 202 7.08 -21.69 19.89
C HIS A 202 6.78 -20.27 19.35
N ALA A 203 7.70 -19.32 19.57
CA ALA A 203 7.58 -17.96 19.05
C ALA A 203 7.62 -17.91 17.52
N GLY A 204 8.45 -18.74 16.88
CA GLY A 204 8.54 -18.83 15.43
C GLY A 204 7.29 -19.46 14.78
N THR A 205 6.72 -20.49 15.41
CA THR A 205 5.46 -21.11 14.95
C THR A 205 4.29 -20.13 15.06
N LEU A 206 4.17 -19.43 16.19
CA LEU A 206 3.16 -18.38 16.34
C LEU A 206 3.36 -17.29 15.30
N PHE A 207 4.58 -16.75 15.17
CA PHE A 207 4.85 -15.71 14.17
C PHE A 207 4.45 -16.11 12.74
N GLU A 208 4.69 -17.36 12.34
CA GLU A 208 4.28 -17.88 11.03
C GLU A 208 2.75 -17.98 10.90
N LEU A 209 2.05 -18.42 11.95
CA LEU A 209 0.58 -18.43 12.01
C LEU A 209 0.01 -17.00 11.86
N ASP A 210 0.54 -16.05 12.62
CA ASP A 210 0.12 -14.65 12.62
C ASP A 210 0.32 -14.01 11.25
N LEU A 211 1.47 -14.31 10.65
CA LEU A 211 1.83 -13.84 9.32
C LEU A 211 0.86 -14.40 8.27
N ASN A 212 0.50 -15.68 8.37
CA ASN A 212 -0.51 -16.30 7.51
C ASN A 212 -1.90 -15.67 7.66
N HIS A 213 -2.33 -15.39 8.89
CA HIS A 213 -3.60 -14.71 9.12
C HIS A 213 -3.62 -13.30 8.51
N LEU A 214 -2.56 -12.52 8.73
CA LEU A 214 -2.42 -11.18 8.13
C LEU A 214 -2.51 -11.24 6.60
N VAL A 215 -1.77 -12.16 5.97
CA VAL A 215 -1.78 -12.33 4.51
C VAL A 215 -3.15 -12.75 4.02
N LYS A 216 -3.82 -13.70 4.68
CA LYS A 216 -5.17 -14.15 4.29
C LYS A 216 -6.21 -13.02 4.33
N VAL A 217 -6.15 -12.18 5.37
CA VAL A 217 -7.10 -11.07 5.55
C VAL A 217 -6.82 -9.92 4.58
N GLN A 218 -5.55 -9.54 4.38
CA GLN A 218 -5.21 -8.36 3.58
C GLN A 218 -5.03 -8.63 2.08
N SER A 219 -4.73 -9.87 1.67
CA SER A 219 -4.45 -10.18 0.26
C SER A 219 -5.60 -9.84 -0.69
N PRO A 220 -6.87 -10.15 -0.39
CA PRO A 220 -7.98 -9.78 -1.28
C PRO A 220 -8.04 -8.27 -1.50
N ILE A 221 -7.88 -7.48 -0.44
CA ILE A 221 -7.95 -6.01 -0.51
C ILE A 221 -6.75 -5.45 -1.28
N ALA A 222 -5.54 -5.95 -1.00
CA ALA A 222 -4.33 -5.53 -1.70
C ALA A 222 -4.40 -5.83 -3.20
N LYS A 223 -4.94 -6.99 -3.59
CA LYS A 223 -5.18 -7.35 -4.99
C LYS A 223 -6.24 -6.45 -5.62
N SER A 224 -7.34 -6.17 -4.92
CA SER A 224 -8.38 -5.25 -5.41
C SER A 224 -7.81 -3.86 -5.69
N ILE A 225 -6.94 -3.33 -4.82
CA ILE A 225 -6.26 -2.04 -5.05
C ILE A 225 -5.42 -2.08 -6.33
N VAL A 226 -4.56 -3.08 -6.49
CA VAL A 226 -3.73 -3.22 -7.71
C VAL A 226 -4.60 -3.34 -8.96
N CYS A 227 -5.68 -4.11 -8.89
CA CYS A 227 -6.63 -4.27 -9.99
C CYS A 227 -7.42 -3.00 -10.30
N LEU A 228 -7.63 -2.10 -9.33
CA LEU A 228 -8.35 -0.83 -9.52
C LEU A 228 -7.43 0.33 -9.92
N GLU A 229 -6.13 0.25 -9.60
CA GLU A 229 -5.10 1.20 -10.05
C GLU A 229 -4.68 0.95 -11.52
N SER A 230 -5.10 -0.15 -12.13
CA SER A 230 -4.80 -0.47 -13.53
C SER A 230 -5.48 0.53 -14.49
N SER A 231 -4.81 0.84 -15.60
CA SER A 231 -5.40 1.65 -16.68
C SER A 231 -6.64 0.98 -17.31
N GLN A 232 -6.76 -0.35 -17.16
CA GLN A 232 -7.86 -1.14 -17.68
C GLN A 232 -9.06 -1.24 -16.73
N SER A 233 -9.02 -0.59 -15.57
CA SER A 233 -10.06 -0.75 -14.53
C SER A 233 -11.32 0.02 -14.86
N VAL A 234 -12.44 -0.66 -15.14
CA VAL A 234 -13.74 -0.02 -15.40
C VAL A 234 -14.50 0.21 -14.09
N PHE A 235 -15.35 1.23 -14.05
CA PHE A 235 -16.13 1.60 -12.87
C PHE A 235 -16.96 0.44 -12.28
N SER A 236 -17.47 -0.46 -13.13
CA SER A 236 -18.21 -1.66 -12.68
C SER A 236 -17.39 -2.58 -11.77
N LEU A 237 -16.06 -2.59 -11.92
CA LEU A 237 -15.17 -3.40 -11.08
C LEU A 237 -15.20 -2.96 -9.61
N ILE A 238 -15.48 -1.69 -9.32
CA ILE A 238 -15.61 -1.19 -7.94
C ILE A 238 -16.72 -1.94 -7.21
N TYR A 239 -17.88 -2.08 -7.85
CA TYR A 239 -19.02 -2.80 -7.29
C TYR A 239 -18.70 -4.27 -7.09
N ILE A 240 -18.09 -4.90 -8.09
CA ILE A 240 -17.70 -6.32 -8.03
C ILE A 240 -16.69 -6.55 -6.90
N PHE A 241 -15.63 -5.75 -6.78
CA PHE A 241 -14.64 -5.94 -5.73
C PHE A 241 -15.22 -5.66 -4.34
N THR A 242 -16.06 -4.64 -4.18
CA THR A 242 -16.73 -4.37 -2.90
C THR A 242 -17.66 -5.50 -2.51
N TYR A 243 -18.45 -6.01 -3.46
CA TYR A 243 -19.34 -7.16 -3.24
C TYR A 243 -18.57 -8.44 -2.92
N LEU A 244 -17.48 -8.73 -3.64
CA LEU A 244 -16.64 -9.90 -3.39
C LEU A 244 -15.96 -9.85 -2.01
N LEU A 245 -15.50 -8.67 -1.57
CA LEU A 245 -14.95 -8.50 -0.22
C LEU A 245 -16.01 -8.72 0.87
N GLY A 246 -17.25 -8.28 0.65
CA GLY A 246 -18.35 -8.51 1.57
C GLY A 246 -18.85 -9.97 1.59
N SER A 247 -18.96 -10.61 0.43
CA SER A 247 -19.47 -11.99 0.29
C SER A 247 -18.45 -13.06 0.70
N ALA A 248 -17.15 -12.79 0.61
CA ALA A 248 -16.11 -13.68 1.15
C ALA A 248 -16.17 -13.83 2.69
N SER A 249 -17.01 -13.03 3.37
CA SER A 249 -17.19 -13.06 4.82
C SER A 249 -18.47 -13.78 5.27
N ALA A 250 -19.30 -14.26 4.33
CA ALA A 250 -20.48 -15.06 4.68
C ALA A 250 -20.05 -16.53 4.83
N PRO A 251 -20.10 -17.13 6.04
CA PRO A 251 -20.05 -18.58 6.13
C PRO A 251 -21.20 -19.13 5.30
N HIS A 252 -20.93 -20.24 4.60
CA HIS A 252 -21.95 -21.08 3.99
C HIS A 252 -22.89 -21.60 5.10
N GLU A 253 -23.86 -20.79 5.51
CA GLU A 253 -25.14 -21.31 5.98
C GLU A 253 -25.89 -21.74 4.72
N ARG A 254 -25.74 -23.02 4.38
CA ARG A 254 -26.73 -23.71 3.58
C ARG A 254 -27.13 -24.97 4.35
N ALA A 255 -28.42 -24.93 4.72
CA ALA A 255 -29.34 -25.97 5.18
C ALA A 255 -28.89 -27.42 5.05
#